data_AF-A0A7K9K9L0-F1
#
_entry.id   AF-A0A7K9K9L0-F1
#
_cell.length_a   1.000
_cell.length_b   1.000
_cell.length_c   1.000
_cell.angle_alpha   90.00
_cell.angle_beta   90.00
_cell.angle_gamma   90.00
#
_symmetry.space_group_name_H-M   'P 1'
#
loop_
_entity.id
_entity.type
_entity.pdbx_description
1 polymer ?
#
loop_
_entity_poly.entity_id
_entity_poly.type
_entity_poly.pdbx_seq_one_letter_code
_entity_poly.pdbx_strand_id
1 'polypeptide(L)' 'MIEEWKPDMFAKFPLLQSFRARMSNIPTIKKFLQPGSQRKPPSDEDAVDKVMKIF' A
#
# COMPACT_ATOMS: atom_id res chain seq x y z
N MET A 1 0.77 -0.49 0.62
CA MET A 1 0.38 0.51 1.64
C MET A 1 1.67 1.03 2.24
N ILE A 2 1.72 2.28 2.69
CA ILE A 2 3.01 2.83 3.15
C ILE A 2 3.57 2.09 4.39
N GLU A 3 2.69 1.49 5.19
CA GLU A 3 3.09 0.59 6.29
C GLU A 3 3.77 -0.70 5.82
N GLU A 4 3.55 -1.15 4.58
CA GLU A 4 4.29 -2.30 4.01
C GLU A 4 5.78 -1.95 3.80
N TRP A 5 6.11 -0.66 3.71
CA TRP A 5 7.49 -0.18 3.61
C TRP A 5 8.05 0.23 4.98
N LYS A 6 7.23 0.88 5.82
CA LYS A 6 7.60 1.37 7.15
C LYS A 6 6.41 1.27 8.12
N PRO A 7 6.37 0.25 9.00
CA PRO A 7 5.20 0.01 9.87
C PRO A 7 4.95 1.15 10.87
N ASP A 8 6.00 1.84 11.32
CA ASP A 8 5.90 2.85 12.38
C ASP A 8 5.54 4.25 11.89
N MET A 9 5.34 4.44 10.58
CA MET A 9 5.18 5.77 10.00
C MET A 9 3.98 6.55 10.58
N PHE A 10 2.92 5.84 10.97
CA PHE A 10 1.74 6.44 11.58
C PHE A 10 1.69 6.33 13.09
N ALA A 11 2.70 5.77 13.76
CA ALA A 11 2.69 5.55 15.21
C ALA A 11 2.46 6.85 16.02
N LYS A 12 2.96 7.98 15.50
CA LYS A 12 2.82 9.31 16.13
C LYS A 12 1.55 10.06 15.72
N PHE A 13 0.70 9.48 14.88
CA PHE A 13 -0.45 10.16 14.27
C PHE A 13 -1.75 9.34 14.43
N PRO A 14 -2.36 9.33 15.63
CA PRO A 14 -3.53 8.49 15.93
C PRO A 14 -4.75 8.82 15.07
N LEU A 15 -4.93 10.09 14.67
CA LEU A 15 -6.01 10.49 13.77
C LEU A 15 -5.83 9.90 12.36
N LEU A 16 -4.59 9.84 11.85
CA LEU A 16 -4.31 9.24 10.54
C LEU A 16 -4.51 7.72 10.57
N GLN A 17 -4.17 7.06 11.68
CA GLN A 17 -4.45 5.63 11.85
C GLN A 17 -5.96 5.33 11.80
N SER A 18 -6.77 6.09 12.54
CA SER A 18 -8.23 5.90 12.55
C SER A 18 -8.87 6.23 11.21
N PHE A 19 -8.40 7.28 10.52
CA PHE A 19 -8.83 7.60 9.17
C PHE A 19 -8.51 6.47 8.19
N ARG A 20 -7.28 5.94 8.23
CA ARG A 20 -6.85 4.81 7.40
C ARG A 20 -7.73 3.59 7.64
N ALA A 21 -7.99 3.23 8.90
CA ALA A 21 -8.85 2.09 9.26
C ALA A 21 -10.27 2.26 8.70
N ARG A 22 -10.83 3.46 8.78
CA ARG A 22 -12.13 3.79 8.18
C ARG A 22 -12.12 3.63 6.66
N MET A 23 -11.10 4.15 5.99
CA MET A 23 -10.95 4.03 4.53
C MET A 23 -10.76 2.58 4.08
N SER A 24 -9.94 1.79 4.77
CA SER A 24 -9.74 0.37 4.42
C SER A 24 -11.00 -0.49 4.57
N ASN A 25 -11.97 -0.05 5.38
CA ASN A 25 -13.22 -0.76 5.60
C ASN A 25 -14.30 -0.47 4.54
N ILE A 26 -14.11 0.53 3.67
CA ILE A 26 -15.03 0.79 2.55
C ILE A 26 -15.07 -0.45 1.64
N PRO A 27 -16.24 -1.00 1.27
CA PRO A 27 -16.32 -2.30 0.60
C PRO A 27 -15.46 -2.46 -0.66
N THR A 28 -15.40 -1.42 -1.50
CA THR A 28 -14.59 -1.40 -2.72
C THR A 28 -13.10 -1.39 -2.42
N ILE A 29 -12.67 -0.60 -1.44
CA ILE A 29 -11.28 -0.53 -0.98
C ILE A 29 -10.89 -1.84 -0.32
N LYS A 30 -11.74 -2.37 0.56
CA LYS A 30 -11.53 -3.67 1.22
C LYS A 30 -11.34 -4.78 0.20
N LYS A 31 -12.18 -4.84 -0.83
CA LYS A 31 -12.03 -5.78 -1.96
C LYS A 31 -10.73 -5.55 -2.73
N PHE A 32 -10.33 -4.30 -2.93
CA PHE A 32 -9.07 -3.97 -3.59
C PHE A 32 -7.83 -4.34 -2.76
N LEU A 33 -7.94 -4.33 -1.43
CA LEU A 33 -6.86 -4.72 -0.51
C LEU A 33 -6.73 -6.24 -0.33
N GLN A 34 -7.73 -7.02 -0.74
CA GLN A 34 -7.68 -8.48 -0.64
C GLN A 34 -6.69 -9.10 -1.65
N PRO A 35 -6.08 -10.26 -1.31
CA PRO A 35 -5.27 -11.03 -2.25
C PRO A 35 -6.04 -11.36 -3.53
N GLY A 36 -5.37 -11.31 -4.68
CA GLY A 36 -5.99 -11.55 -6.00
C GLY A 36 -6.64 -10.30 -6.64
N SER A 37 -6.64 -9.18 -5.93
CA SER A 37 -6.92 -7.86 -6.52
C SER A 37 -5.84 -7.44 -7.52
N GLN A 38 -6.14 -6.46 -8.37
CA GLN A 38 -5.19 -5.81 -9.28
C GLN A 38 -4.12 -4.97 -8.55
N ARG A 39 -4.24 -4.84 -7.21
CA ARG A 39 -3.24 -4.16 -6.39
C ARG A 39 -1.86 -4.78 -6.60
N LYS A 40 -0.93 -3.96 -7.10
CA LYS A 40 0.46 -4.35 -7.27
C LYS A 40 1.21 -4.30 -5.92
N PRO A 41 2.17 -5.21 -5.71
CA PRO A 41 3.06 -5.14 -4.57
C PRO A 41 3.99 -3.90 -4.66
N PRO A 42 4.66 -3.55 -3.55
CA PRO A 42 5.86 -2.73 -3.55
C PRO A 42 6.80 -3.06 -4.72
N SER A 43 7.38 -2.04 -5.35
CA SER A 43 8.35 -2.24 -6.43
C SER A 43 9.70 -2.67 -5.86
N ASP A 44 10.18 -3.83 -6.28
CA ASP A 44 11.52 -4.31 -5.94
C ASP A 44 12.58 -3.74 -6.91
N GLU A 45 13.86 -3.86 -6.56
CA GLU A 45 14.99 -3.39 -7.37
C GLU A 45 14.93 -3.96 -8.82
N ASP A 46 14.55 -5.23 -8.97
CA ASP A 46 14.34 -5.88 -10.27
C ASP A 46 13.26 -5.19 -11.12
N ALA A 47 12.22 -4.65 -10.49
CA ALA A 47 11.16 -3.94 -11.19
C ALA A 47 11.67 -2.59 -11.69
N VAL A 48 12.49 -1.91 -10.90
CA VAL A 48 13.12 -0.64 -11.28
C VAL A 48 14.09 -0.85 -12.44
N ASP A 49 14.94 -1.88 -12.38
CA ASP A 49 15.90 -2.22 -13.44
C ASP A 49 15.20 -2.55 -14.77
N LYS A 50 14.06 -3.24 -14.73
CA LYS A 50 13.26 -3.52 -15.92
C LYS A 50 12.68 -2.25 -16.52
N VAL A 51 12.18 -1.33 -15.68
CA VAL A 51 11.63 -0.04 -16.14
C VAL A 51 12.73 0.79 -16.79
N MET A 52 13.92 0.88 -16.18
CA MET A 52 15.07 1.62 -16.72
C MET A 52 15.64 1.03 -18.02
N LYS A 53 15.38 -0.25 -18.31
CA LYS A 53 15.77 -0.88 -19.58
C LYS A 53 14.75 -0.65 -20.70
N ILE A 54 13.49 -0.33 -20.35
CA ILE A 54 12.39 -0.15 -21.30
C ILE A 54 12.27 1.31 -21.76
N PHE A 55 12.42 2.24 -20.83
CA PHE A 55 12.27 3.68 -21.05
C PHE A 55 13.63 4.37 -21.11
#